data_AF-A0A529ZD65-F1
#
_entry.id   AF-A0A529ZD65-F1
#
_cell.length_a   1.000
_cell.length_b   1.000
_cell.length_c   1.000
_cell.angle_alpha   90.00
_cell.angle_beta   90.00
_cell.angle_gamma   90.00
#
_symmetry.space_group_name_H-M   'P 1'
#
loop_
_entity.id
_entity.type
_entity.pdbx_description
1 polymer ?
#
loop_
_entity_poly.entity_id
_entity_poly.type
_entity_poly.pdbx_seq_one_letter_code
_entity_poly.pdbx_strand_id
1 'polypeptide(L)'
;IVDTYGGAAPHGGGAFSGKDTTKVDRSAAYAARYLAKNVVAAKLADRCTIQLSYAIGVAQPLSVYVDLHGTGKVDESKLEEALRKVMDLSPSGIRRHLDLNKP
;
A
#
# COMPACT_ATOMS: atom_id res chain seq x y z
N ILE A 1 -4.35 -9.17 -12.06
CA ILE A 1 -4.96 -8.05 -12.82
C ILE A 1 -6.46 -7.96 -12.54
N VAL A 2 -7.24 -9.03 -12.78
CA VAL A 2 -8.67 -9.08 -12.43
C VAL A 2 -8.89 -8.82 -10.93
N ASP A 3 -8.13 -9.49 -10.06
CA ASP A 3 -8.21 -9.31 -8.60
C ASP A 3 -7.82 -7.91 -8.08
N THR A 4 -7.26 -7.05 -8.94
CA THR A 4 -6.73 -5.75 -8.53
C THR A 4 -7.43 -4.62 -9.27
N TYR A 5 -6.77 -4.04 -10.27
CA TYR A 5 -7.19 -2.77 -10.84
C TYR A 5 -7.50 -2.85 -12.33
N GLY A 6 -7.65 -4.06 -12.89
CA GLY A 6 -8.06 -4.23 -14.30
C GLY A 6 -7.12 -3.59 -15.32
N GLY A 7 -5.85 -3.38 -14.96
CA GLY A 7 -4.85 -2.71 -15.82
C GLY A 7 -4.71 -1.20 -15.57
N ALA A 8 -5.55 -0.59 -14.73
CA ALA A 8 -5.50 0.85 -14.44
C ALA A 8 -4.31 1.30 -13.58
N ALA A 9 -3.61 0.35 -12.94
CA ALA A 9 -2.43 0.60 -12.13
C ALA A 9 -1.39 -0.53 -12.31
N PRO A 10 -0.09 -0.24 -12.15
CA PRO A 10 0.97 -1.25 -12.17
C PRO A 10 0.74 -2.35 -11.11
N HIS A 11 1.31 -3.52 -11.36
CA HIS A 11 1.17 -4.68 -10.48
C HIS A 11 2.52 -5.30 -10.16
N GLY A 12 2.79 -5.57 -8.87
CA GLY A 12 4.09 -6.13 -8.42
C GLY A 12 4.30 -7.62 -8.70
N GLY A 13 3.28 -8.32 -9.21
CA GLY A 13 3.37 -9.70 -9.70
C GLY A 13 2.89 -10.79 -8.73
N GLY A 14 2.79 -10.52 -7.42
CA GLY A 14 2.33 -11.50 -6.44
C GLY A 14 0.82 -11.79 -6.52
N ALA A 15 0.43 -13.07 -6.54
CA ALA A 15 -0.96 -13.49 -6.37
C ALA A 15 -1.44 -13.37 -4.90
N PHE A 16 -2.75 -13.32 -4.66
CA PHE A 16 -3.32 -13.18 -3.30
C PHE A 16 -3.82 -14.49 -2.68
N SER A 17 -4.63 -15.27 -3.42
CA SER A 17 -5.29 -16.47 -2.90
C SER A 17 -4.30 -17.55 -2.46
N GLY A 18 -4.66 -18.30 -1.43
CA GLY A 18 -3.81 -19.36 -0.85
C GLY A 18 -2.66 -18.86 0.03
N LYS A 19 -2.48 -17.55 0.17
CA LYS A 19 -1.45 -16.95 1.03
C LYS A 19 -2.02 -16.49 2.36
N ASP A 20 -1.36 -16.86 3.45
CA ASP A 20 -1.63 -16.33 4.77
C ASP A 20 -1.22 -14.83 4.85
N THR A 21 -1.67 -14.14 5.89
CA THR A 21 -1.54 -12.69 5.99
C THR A 21 -0.15 -12.20 6.35
N THR A 22 0.80 -13.11 6.65
CA THR A 22 2.22 -12.77 6.80
C THR A 22 2.90 -12.54 5.45
N LYS A 23 2.32 -13.00 4.33
CA LYS A 23 2.90 -12.82 3.00
C LYS A 23 2.59 -11.41 2.48
N VAL A 24 3.65 -10.61 2.31
CA VAL A 24 3.56 -9.21 1.88
C VAL A 24 2.90 -9.03 0.52
N ASP A 25 3.00 -10.02 -0.38
CA ASP A 25 2.26 -10.02 -1.66
C ASP A 25 0.77 -9.77 -1.47
N ARG A 26 0.19 -10.25 -0.36
CA ARG A 26 -1.22 -10.05 -0.01
C ARG A 26 -1.40 -8.87 0.94
N SER A 27 -0.73 -8.89 2.10
CA SER A 27 -0.98 -7.91 3.15
C SER A 27 -0.50 -6.50 2.78
N ALA A 28 0.66 -6.36 2.15
CA ALA A 28 1.15 -5.04 1.72
C ALA A 28 0.36 -4.49 0.53
N ALA A 29 -0.13 -5.35 -0.38
CA ALA A 29 -1.05 -4.93 -1.43
C ALA A 29 -2.37 -4.36 -0.84
N TYR A 30 -2.90 -4.98 0.22
CA TYR A 30 -4.07 -4.47 0.93
C TYR A 30 -3.77 -3.14 1.65
N ALA A 31 -2.60 -3.02 2.30
CA ALA A 31 -2.18 -1.79 2.93
C ALA A 31 -2.02 -0.64 1.91
N ALA A 32 -1.39 -0.89 0.76
CA ALA A 32 -1.26 0.09 -0.31
C ALA A 32 -2.63 0.56 -0.82
N ARG A 33 -3.57 -0.36 -1.02
CA ARG A 33 -4.96 -0.02 -1.38
C ARG A 33 -5.63 0.85 -0.31
N TYR A 34 -5.52 0.43 0.95
CA TYR A 34 -6.11 1.15 2.08
C TYR A 34 -5.58 2.58 2.15
N LEU A 35 -4.26 2.76 2.07
CA LEU A 35 -3.63 4.07 2.12
C LEU A 35 -4.01 4.93 0.91
N ALA A 36 -3.92 4.41 -0.32
CA ALA A 36 -4.25 5.17 -1.53
C ALA A 36 -5.72 5.63 -1.54
N LYS A 37 -6.63 4.77 -1.06
CA LYS A 37 -8.05 5.14 -0.88
C LYS A 37 -8.20 6.30 0.12
N ASN A 38 -7.46 6.28 1.22
CA ASN A 38 -7.51 7.33 2.24
C ASN A 38 -6.90 8.65 1.75
N VAL A 39 -5.84 8.61 0.94
CA VAL A 39 -5.28 9.81 0.30
C VAL A 39 -6.33 10.53 -0.55
N VAL A 40 -7.04 9.79 -1.40
CA VAL A 40 -8.10 10.36 -2.24
C VAL A 40 -9.31 10.80 -1.40
N ALA A 41 -9.71 10.00 -0.41
CA ALA A 41 -10.83 10.35 0.49
C ALA A 41 -10.55 11.61 1.33
N ALA A 42 -9.30 11.83 1.73
CA ALA A 42 -8.85 13.05 2.39
C ALA A 42 -8.72 14.25 1.42
N LYS A 43 -9.10 14.08 0.15
CA LYS A 43 -9.09 15.11 -0.90
C LYS A 43 -7.70 15.66 -1.21
N LEU A 44 -6.64 14.90 -0.90
CA LEU A 44 -5.25 15.29 -1.15
C LEU A 44 -4.87 15.14 -2.63
N ALA A 45 -5.57 14.29 -3.37
CA ALA A 45 -5.47 14.11 -4.81
C ALA A 45 -6.75 13.47 -5.36
N ASP A 46 -6.96 13.53 -6.67
CA ASP A 46 -8.07 12.84 -7.34
C ASP A 46 -7.68 11.40 -7.74
N ARG A 47 -6.38 11.16 -7.93
CA ARG A 47 -5.80 9.84 -8.20
C ARG A 47 -4.52 9.65 -7.39
N CYS A 48 -4.30 8.44 -6.89
CA CYS A 48 -3.13 8.09 -6.09
C CYS A 48 -2.73 6.64 -6.37
N THR A 49 -1.46 6.44 -6.72
CA THR A 49 -0.81 5.13 -6.78
C THR A 49 0.28 5.09 -5.72
N ILE A 50 0.31 4.02 -4.93
CA ILE A 50 1.34 3.79 -3.91
C ILE A 50 2.05 2.49 -4.26
N GLN A 51 3.38 2.56 -4.31
CA GLN A 51 4.25 1.39 -4.46
C GLN A 51 4.98 1.12 -3.14
N LEU A 52 4.97 -0.14 -2.72
CA LEU A 52 5.73 -0.65 -1.58
C LEU A 52 6.72 -1.70 -2.07
N SER A 53 7.97 -1.62 -1.60
CA SER A 53 9.00 -2.63 -1.88
C SER A 53 9.60 -3.18 -0.58
N TYR A 54 9.83 -4.49 -0.54
CA TYR A 54 10.39 -5.19 0.62
C TYR A 54 11.58 -6.04 0.20
N ALA A 55 12.61 -6.07 1.05
CA ALA A 55 13.66 -7.07 0.97
C ALA A 55 13.32 -8.27 1.85
N ILE A 56 13.68 -9.48 1.40
CA ILE A 56 13.51 -10.70 2.19
C ILE A 56 14.26 -10.55 3.52
N GLY A 57 13.56 -10.81 4.62
CA GLY A 57 14.11 -10.71 5.99
C GLY A 57 14.09 -9.30 6.59
N VAL A 58 13.71 -8.26 5.84
CA VAL A 58 13.59 -6.89 6.35
C VAL A 58 12.11 -6.58 6.62
N ALA A 59 11.80 -6.23 7.87
CA ALA A 59 10.41 -6.01 8.28
C ALA A 59 9.80 -4.76 7.66
N GLN A 60 10.55 -3.66 7.60
CA GLN A 60 10.08 -2.40 7.03
C GLN A 60 10.30 -2.35 5.51
N PRO A 61 9.44 -1.63 4.75
CA PRO A 61 9.64 -1.49 3.32
C PRO A 61 10.90 -0.66 3.02
N LEU A 62 11.67 -1.10 2.02
CA LEU A 62 12.82 -0.36 1.48
C LEU A 62 12.37 0.98 0.91
N SER A 63 11.27 0.97 0.15
CA SER A 63 10.67 2.19 -0.40
C SER A 63 9.15 2.21 -0.23
N VAL A 64 8.65 3.43 -0.04
CA VAL A 64 7.25 3.82 -0.19
C VAL A 64 7.30 4.93 -1.22
N TYR A 65 6.76 4.69 -2.41
CA TYR A 65 6.72 5.68 -3.48
C TYR A 65 5.26 6.06 -3.76
N VAL A 66 5.02 7.36 -3.89
CA VAL A 66 3.69 7.92 -4.18
C VAL A 66 3.71 8.62 -5.52
N ASP A 67 2.69 8.35 -6.33
CA ASP A 67 2.39 9.09 -7.57
C ASP A 67 0.93 9.55 -7.51
N LEU A 68 0.72 10.87 -7.52
CA LEU A 68 -0.58 11.55 -7.50
C LEU A 68 -1.08 11.90 -8.90
N HIS A 69 -0.39 11.46 -9.96
CA HIS A 69 -0.79 11.58 -11.37
C HIS A 69 -1.06 13.03 -11.78
N GLY A 70 -0.31 13.98 -11.22
CA GLY A 70 -0.51 15.42 -11.46
C GLY A 70 -1.79 16.01 -10.84
N THR A 71 -2.53 15.25 -10.04
CA THR A 71 -3.76 15.70 -9.36
C THR A 71 -3.54 16.06 -7.88
N GLY A 72 -2.28 16.02 -7.44
CA GLY A 72 -1.90 16.28 -6.05
C GLY A 72 -2.09 17.73 -5.63
N LYS A 73 -2.62 17.93 -4.42
CA LYS A 73 -2.69 19.22 -3.72
C LYS A 73 -1.59 19.38 -2.67
N VAL A 74 -0.78 18.33 -2.52
CA VAL A 74 0.35 18.24 -1.59
C VAL A 74 1.53 17.59 -2.30
N ASP A 75 2.71 17.81 -1.74
CA ASP A 75 3.94 17.21 -2.24
C ASP A 75 3.97 15.69 -1.95
N GLU A 76 4.37 14.90 -2.95
CA GLU A 76 4.45 13.44 -2.88
C GLU A 76 5.43 12.96 -1.81
N SER A 77 6.59 13.60 -1.68
CA SER A 77 7.60 13.23 -0.68
C SER A 77 7.11 13.43 0.75
N LYS A 78 6.35 14.50 0.99
CA LYS A 78 5.69 14.74 2.29
C LYS A 78 4.64 13.67 2.57
N LEU A 79 3.92 13.23 1.54
CA LEU A 79 2.93 12.18 1.70
C LEU A 79 3.58 10.84 2.00
N GLU A 80 4.68 10.48 1.33
CA GLU A 80 5.47 9.28 1.63
C GLU A 80 5.87 9.21 3.11
N GLU A 81 6.38 10.32 3.67
CA GLU A 81 6.72 10.40 5.09
C GLU A 81 5.49 10.29 6.00
N ALA A 82 4.38 10.94 5.63
CA ALA A 82 3.16 10.91 6.41
C ALA A 82 2.55 9.50 6.46
N LEU A 83 2.55 8.77 5.35
CA LEU A 83 2.01 7.41 5.27
C LEU A 83 2.74 6.45 6.21
N ARG A 84 4.07 6.58 6.33
CA ARG A 84 4.89 5.80 7.28
C ARG A 84 4.57 6.11 8.75
N LYS A 85 4.01 7.30 9.04
CA LYS A 85 3.59 7.71 10.39
C LYS A 85 2.16 7.26 10.71
N VAL A 86 1.30 7.18 9.70
CA VAL A 86 -0.12 6.80 9.84
C VAL A 86 -0.28 5.29 10.08
N MET A 87 0.58 4.48 9.47
CA MET A 87 0.48 3.03 9.55
C MET A 87 1.88 2.41 9.64
N ASP A 88 2.08 1.49 10.59
CA ASP A 88 3.27 0.64 10.59
C ASP A 88 3.17 -0.35 9.41
N LEU A 89 4.04 -0.14 8.42
CA LEU A 89 4.09 -0.91 7.18
C LEU A 89 4.90 -2.20 7.30
N SER A 90 5.30 -2.61 8.51
CA SER A 90 5.77 -3.98 8.75
C SER A 90 4.64 -5.00 8.53
N PRO A 91 4.93 -6.26 8.13
CA PRO A 91 3.91 -7.29 8.00
C PRO A 91 3.06 -7.46 9.27
N SER A 92 3.67 -7.36 10.44
CA SER A 92 2.97 -7.40 11.74
C SER A 92 2.09 -6.16 11.97
N GLY A 93 2.61 -4.97 11.66
CA GLY A 93 1.89 -3.71 11.79
C GLY A 93 0.64 -3.69 10.92
N ILE A 94 0.79 -4.11 9.66
CA ILE A 94 -0.31 -4.22 8.70
C ILE A 94 -1.38 -5.18 9.19
N ARG A 95 -0.99 -6.39 9.60
CA ARG A 95 -1.94 -7.40 10.08
C ARG A 95 -2.72 -6.93 11.30
N ARG A 96 -2.07 -6.21 12.23
CA ARG A 96 -2.72 -5.67 13.43
C ARG A 96 -3.65 -4.51 13.09
N HIS A 97 -3.21 -3.58 12.25
CA HIS A 97 -3.97 -2.39 11.89
C HIS A 97 -5.22 -2.73 11.08
N LEU A 98 -5.11 -3.68 10.15
CA LEU A 98 -6.22 -4.12 9.29
C LEU A 98 -6.95 -5.36 9.84
N ASP A 99 -6.55 -5.85 11.02
CA ASP A 99 -7.18 -6.99 11.69
C ASP A 99 -7.35 -8.23 10.79
N LEU A 100 -6.29 -8.56 10.04
CA LEU A 100 -6.36 -9.53 8.94
C LEU A 100 -6.36 -10.99 9.40
N ASN A 101 -6.10 -11.27 10.68
CA ASN A 101 -5.95 -12.65 11.16
C ASN A 101 -7.29 -13.30 11.52
N LYS A 102 -8.23 -13.25 10.56
CA LYS A 102 -9.60 -13.75 10.67
C LYS A 102 -9.97 -14.50 9.37
N PRO A 103 -10.78 -15.57 9.46
CA PRO A 103 -11.27 -16.29 8.29
C PRO A 103 -12.16 -15.42 7.41
#